data_AF-A0A293ML41-F1
#
_entry.id   AF-A0A293ML41-F1
#
_cell.length_a   1.000
_cell.length_b   1.000
_cell.length_c   1.000
_cell.angle_alpha   90.00
_cell.angle_beta   90.00
_cell.angle_gamma   90.00
#
_symmetry.space_group_name_H-M   'P 1'
#
loop_
_entity.id
_entity.type
_entity.pdbx_description
1 polymer ?
#
loop_
_entity_poly.entity_id
_entity_poly.type
_entity_poly.pdbx_seq_one_letter_code
_entity_poly.pdbx_strand_id
1 'polypeptide(L)'
;MSGLSLNMFRGFRTQEDLTTYFKSRAYFDNVTVLASVIFGMTPNGSMPRHMTYTIRQNASFTSTTNLMRSRFWFPGPRNWGYEYYQFGFVWLQDILERAMVNVYAGQDVTAPGTYIHQFPYPCYIQDQFLFMIEHVMPLCMAISWVYSVAMLVQNVVYEKEKRLKEVMKTMGLNSAVHWLAWFISSFVQMTITAAILTALLKSGRVLTYSNPFILFLVLETFVIANITFS
;
A
#
# COMPACT_ATOMS: atom_id res chain seq x y z
N MET A 1 -22.07 36.63 19.66
CA MET A 1 -21.71 36.15 18.31
C MET A 1 -21.70 37.32 17.32
N SER A 2 -20.74 38.26 17.44
CA SER A 2 -20.71 39.52 16.68
C SER A 2 -19.83 39.46 15.42
N GLY A 3 -19.53 38.26 14.89
CA GLY A 3 -18.64 38.09 13.73
C GLY A 3 -19.00 36.92 12.82
N LEU A 4 -20.20 36.34 12.95
CA LEU A 4 -20.63 35.19 12.16
C LEU A 4 -21.86 35.59 11.34
N SER A 5 -21.69 35.71 10.03
CA SER A 5 -22.78 36.00 9.11
C SER A 5 -23.54 34.71 8.81
N LEU A 6 -24.85 34.67 9.15
CA LEU A 6 -25.71 33.51 8.86
C LEU A 6 -26.17 33.47 7.39
N ASN A 7 -26.07 34.59 6.67
CA ASN A 7 -26.33 34.66 5.24
C ASN A 7 -25.10 34.20 4.45
N MET A 8 -24.94 32.88 4.32
CA MET A 8 -23.78 32.24 3.68
C MET A 8 -24.06 31.77 2.24
N PHE A 9 -25.32 31.82 1.78
CA PHE A 9 -25.71 31.28 0.48
C PHE A 9 -25.62 32.33 -0.62
N ARG A 10 -24.97 31.97 -1.73
CA ARG A 10 -24.92 32.76 -2.96
C ARG A 10 -25.36 31.90 -4.14
N GLY A 11 -26.45 32.30 -4.80
CA GLY A 11 -27.00 31.59 -5.95
C GLY A 11 -26.31 31.98 -7.26
N PHE A 12 -26.15 31.00 -8.16
CA PHE A 12 -25.63 31.19 -9.51
C PHE A 12 -26.55 30.52 -10.52
N ARG A 13 -26.67 31.09 -11.74
CA ARG A 13 -27.54 30.55 -12.79
C ARG A 13 -26.87 29.43 -13.58
N THR A 14 -25.57 29.53 -13.82
CA THR A 14 -24.80 28.52 -14.58
C THR A 14 -23.67 27.94 -13.73
N GLN A 15 -23.28 26.71 -14.06
CA GLN A 15 -22.12 26.06 -13.44
C GLN A 15 -20.81 26.82 -13.75
N GLU A 16 -20.70 27.38 -14.95
CA GLU A 16 -19.50 28.10 -15.39
C GLU A 16 -19.30 29.37 -14.58
N ASP A 17 -20.36 30.15 -14.35
CA ASP A 17 -20.33 31.35 -13.51
C ASP A 17 -19.86 31.04 -12.09
N LEU A 18 -20.39 29.94 -11.52
CA LEU A 18 -19.98 29.46 -10.20
C LEU A 18 -18.49 29.12 -10.16
N THR A 19 -17.99 28.36 -11.15
CA THR A 19 -16.58 27.97 -11.17
C THR A 19 -15.65 29.14 -11.42
N THR A 20 -16.06 30.10 -12.25
CA THR A 20 -15.31 31.32 -12.55
C THR A 20 -15.24 32.22 -11.32
N TYR A 21 -16.37 32.37 -10.60
CA TYR A 21 -16.44 33.10 -9.35
C TYR A 21 -15.48 32.50 -8.30
N PHE A 22 -15.55 31.18 -8.09
CA PHE A 22 -14.68 30.49 -7.13
C PHE A 22 -13.19 30.68 -7.43
N LYS A 23 -12.79 30.55 -8.71
CA LYS A 23 -11.37 30.65 -9.10
C LYS A 23 -10.80 32.06 -9.07
N SER A 24 -11.61 33.06 -9.43
CA SER A 24 -11.10 34.41 -9.67
C SER A 24 -11.54 35.44 -8.64
N ARG A 25 -12.82 35.45 -8.22
CA ARG A 25 -13.41 36.55 -7.43
C ARG A 25 -13.48 36.26 -5.94
N ALA A 26 -13.68 35.00 -5.55
CA ALA A 26 -13.87 34.62 -4.14
C ALA A 26 -12.71 35.07 -3.24
N TYR A 27 -11.47 35.01 -3.75
CA TYR A 27 -10.28 35.48 -3.02
C TYR A 27 -10.28 37.00 -2.81
N PHE A 28 -10.64 37.79 -3.82
CA PHE A 28 -10.69 39.25 -3.72
C PHE A 28 -11.84 39.74 -2.85
N ASP A 29 -12.95 39.02 -2.84
CA ASP A 29 -14.11 39.31 -1.98
C ASP A 29 -13.84 38.94 -0.50
N ASN A 30 -12.66 38.36 -0.17
CA ASN A 30 -12.30 37.83 1.15
C ASN A 30 -13.34 36.85 1.71
N VAL A 31 -13.93 36.03 0.84
CA VAL A 31 -14.95 35.04 1.18
C VAL A 31 -14.34 33.64 1.17
N THR A 32 -14.46 32.92 2.29
CA THR A 32 -14.09 31.51 2.36
C THR A 32 -15.21 30.64 1.80
N VAL A 33 -14.93 29.94 0.70
CA VAL A 33 -15.89 29.03 0.08
C VAL A 33 -15.72 27.64 0.67
N LEU A 34 -16.75 27.18 1.40
CA LEU A 34 -16.78 25.83 2.00
C LEU A 34 -17.04 24.74 0.96
N ALA A 35 -18.11 24.93 0.18
CA ALA A 35 -18.52 24.00 -0.86
C ALA A 35 -19.37 24.71 -1.91
N SER A 36 -19.45 24.10 -3.07
CA SER A 36 -20.35 24.45 -4.16
C SER A 36 -21.32 23.31 -4.41
N VAL A 37 -22.61 23.62 -4.50
CA VAL A 37 -23.65 22.61 -4.75
C VAL A 37 -24.23 22.87 -6.13
N ILE A 38 -24.19 21.85 -6.99
CA ILE A 38 -24.74 21.89 -8.35
C ILE A 38 -25.93 20.97 -8.39
N PHE A 39 -27.09 21.51 -8.76
CA PHE A 39 -28.33 20.77 -8.84
C PHE A 39 -28.63 20.37 -10.29
N GLY A 40 -28.94 19.09 -10.52
CA GLY A 40 -29.39 18.56 -11.80
C GLY A 40 -30.87 18.88 -12.05
N MET A 41 -31.18 20.14 -12.35
CA MET A 41 -32.55 20.57 -12.64
C MET A 41 -32.98 20.20 -14.06
N THR A 42 -34.29 20.09 -14.27
CA THR A 42 -34.84 19.98 -15.64
C THR A 42 -34.60 21.27 -16.42
N PRO A 43 -34.50 21.24 -17.76
CA PRO A 43 -34.31 22.45 -18.57
C PRO A 43 -35.42 23.49 -18.39
N ASN A 44 -36.60 23.08 -17.92
CA ASN A 44 -37.73 23.95 -17.59
C ASN A 44 -37.62 24.61 -16.19
N GLY A 45 -36.52 24.39 -15.47
CA GLY A 45 -36.30 24.93 -14.12
C GLY A 45 -37.07 24.22 -13.01
N SER A 46 -37.82 23.16 -13.34
CA SER A 46 -38.57 22.37 -12.36
C SER A 46 -37.69 21.29 -11.71
N MET A 47 -37.97 20.97 -10.44
CA MET A 47 -37.34 19.84 -9.76
C MET A 47 -37.82 18.51 -10.36
N PRO A 48 -36.92 17.61 -10.81
CA PRO A 48 -37.28 16.29 -11.33
C PRO A 48 -37.81 15.38 -10.21
N ARG A 49 -38.41 14.23 -10.54
CA ARG A 49 -38.81 13.22 -9.53
C ARG A 49 -37.62 12.55 -8.84
N HIS A 50 -36.50 12.41 -9.56
CA HIS A 50 -35.24 11.90 -9.04
C HIS A 50 -34.19 12.99 -9.18
N MET A 51 -33.74 13.55 -8.06
CA MET A 51 -32.80 14.66 -8.06
C MET A 51 -31.38 14.19 -7.90
N THR A 52 -30.55 14.56 -8.87
CA THR A 52 -29.10 14.41 -8.79
C THR A 52 -28.48 15.73 -8.36
N TYR A 53 -27.55 15.69 -7.43
CA TYR A 53 -26.79 16.86 -7.01
C TYR A 53 -25.31 16.51 -6.92
N THR A 54 -24.45 17.50 -7.11
CA THR A 54 -23.00 17.36 -7.00
C THR A 54 -22.48 18.37 -5.98
N ILE A 55 -21.83 17.88 -4.94
CA ILE A 55 -21.08 18.71 -3.99
C ILE A 55 -19.64 18.79 -4.51
N ARG A 56 -19.15 20.01 -4.73
CA ARG A 56 -17.75 20.28 -5.08
C ARG A 56 -17.11 21.05 -3.94
N GLN A 57 -16.05 20.50 -3.37
CA GLN A 57 -15.21 21.17 -2.37
C GLN A 57 -13.81 21.40 -2.94
N ASN A 58 -13.05 22.26 -2.27
CA ASN A 58 -11.64 22.42 -2.58
C ASN A 58 -10.89 21.10 -2.32
N ALA A 59 -9.94 20.77 -3.18
CA ALA A 59 -9.17 19.52 -3.09
C ALA A 59 -8.38 19.40 -1.77
N SER A 60 -8.06 20.51 -1.11
CA SER A 60 -7.40 20.50 0.20
C SER A 60 -8.32 20.09 1.36
N PHE A 61 -9.65 20.12 1.17
CA PHE A 61 -10.64 19.80 2.21
C PHE A 61 -11.17 18.37 2.14
N THR A 62 -10.94 17.65 1.05
CA THR A 62 -11.44 16.28 0.87
C THR A 62 -10.34 15.37 0.36
N SER A 63 -10.35 14.10 0.79
CA SER A 63 -9.42 13.12 0.22
C SER A 63 -9.67 12.97 -1.29
N THR A 64 -8.60 12.63 -2.02
CA THR A 64 -8.66 12.50 -3.49
C THR A 64 -9.62 11.39 -3.92
N THR A 65 -10.41 11.65 -4.96
CA THR A 65 -11.41 10.71 -5.51
C THR A 65 -10.85 9.82 -6.62
N ASN A 66 -9.54 9.86 -6.86
CA ASN A 66 -8.89 9.05 -7.91
C ASN A 66 -8.91 7.55 -7.60
N LEU A 67 -8.97 7.19 -6.31
CA LEU A 67 -8.93 5.82 -5.83
C LEU A 67 -10.01 5.64 -4.77
N MET A 68 -10.88 4.64 -4.94
CA MET A 68 -11.87 4.29 -3.92
C MET A 68 -11.23 3.56 -2.72
N ARG A 69 -10.15 2.81 -2.96
CA ARG A 69 -9.39 2.07 -1.96
C ARG A 69 -7.89 2.21 -2.23
N SER A 70 -7.07 2.06 -1.19
CA SER A 70 -5.62 1.96 -1.35
C SER A 70 -5.27 0.80 -2.28
N ARG A 71 -4.25 1.00 -3.14
CA ARG A 71 -3.76 -0.02 -4.08
C ARG A 71 -3.23 -1.26 -3.36
N PHE A 72 -2.55 -1.04 -2.24
CA PHE A 72 -2.06 -2.10 -1.38
C PHE A 72 -2.93 -2.19 -0.13
N TRP A 73 -3.18 -3.41 0.32
CA TRP A 73 -3.86 -3.66 1.56
C TRP A 73 -2.83 -3.77 2.69
N PHE A 74 -3.07 -3.05 3.78
CA PHE A 74 -2.30 -3.17 4.99
C PHE A 74 -3.26 -3.50 6.13
N PRO A 75 -2.89 -4.43 7.03
CA PRO A 75 -3.71 -4.75 8.19
C PRO A 75 -3.75 -3.55 9.16
N GLY A 76 -4.93 -3.31 9.73
CA GLY A 76 -5.14 -2.28 10.74
C GLY A 76 -6.35 -1.38 10.46
N PRO A 77 -6.86 -0.68 11.49
CA PRO A 77 -7.85 0.35 11.32
C PRO A 77 -7.22 1.55 10.60
N ARG A 78 -7.98 2.14 9.68
CA ARG A 78 -7.58 3.39 9.05
C ARG A 78 -7.83 4.54 10.04
N ASN A 79 -6.80 4.93 10.77
CA ASN A 79 -6.88 5.99 11.79
C ASN A 79 -6.64 7.42 11.24
N TRP A 80 -6.58 7.58 9.92
CA TRP A 80 -6.45 8.84 9.19
C TRP A 80 -7.50 8.91 8.07
N GLY A 81 -7.60 10.04 7.36
CA GLY A 81 -8.50 10.13 6.22
C GLY A 81 -9.93 10.53 6.59
N TYR A 82 -10.11 11.27 7.68
CA TYR A 82 -11.42 11.73 8.15
C TYR A 82 -11.82 13.08 7.53
N GLU A 83 -11.19 13.48 6.42
CA GLU A 83 -11.35 14.82 5.85
C GLU A 83 -12.81 15.10 5.49
N TYR A 84 -13.54 14.10 4.99
CA TYR A 84 -14.98 14.18 4.71
C TYR A 84 -15.82 14.60 5.93
N TYR A 85 -15.44 14.14 7.12
CA TYR A 85 -16.13 14.50 8.36
C TYR A 85 -15.58 15.81 8.95
N GLN A 86 -14.25 15.97 8.98
CA GLN A 86 -13.58 17.14 9.59
C GLN A 86 -13.86 18.45 8.85
N PHE A 87 -13.90 18.42 7.51
CA PHE A 87 -14.16 19.60 6.68
C PHE A 87 -15.64 19.73 6.25
N GLY A 88 -16.54 18.98 6.90
CA GLY A 88 -17.96 19.23 6.79
C GLY A 88 -18.65 18.73 5.50
N PHE A 89 -18.00 17.92 4.67
CA PHE A 89 -18.64 17.35 3.47
C PHE A 89 -19.90 16.55 3.84
N VAL A 90 -19.76 15.65 4.81
CA VAL A 90 -20.86 14.79 5.27
C VAL A 90 -21.98 15.59 5.95
N TRP A 91 -21.61 16.71 6.58
CA TRP A 91 -22.54 17.60 7.26
C TRP A 91 -23.40 18.35 6.24
N LEU A 92 -22.76 18.86 5.18
CA LEU A 92 -23.45 19.48 4.04
C LEU A 92 -24.36 18.47 3.34
N GLN A 93 -23.88 17.23 3.16
CA GLN A 93 -24.68 16.16 2.58
C GLN A 93 -25.95 15.88 3.40
N ASP A 94 -25.82 15.68 4.71
CA ASP A 94 -26.96 15.40 5.59
C ASP A 94 -27.97 16.57 5.61
N ILE A 95 -27.49 17.82 5.71
CA ILE A 95 -28.36 19.01 5.69
C ILE A 95 -29.09 19.16 4.35
N LEU A 96 -28.40 18.96 3.22
CA LEU A 96 -28.99 19.07 1.89
C LEU A 96 -30.02 17.97 1.63
N GLU A 97 -29.72 16.73 2.02
CA GLU A 97 -30.63 15.60 1.84
C GLU A 97 -31.89 15.76 2.69
N ARG A 98 -31.75 16.20 3.95
CA ARG A 98 -32.90 16.55 4.79
C ARG A 98 -33.74 17.66 4.18
N ALA A 99 -33.11 18.74 3.72
CA ALA A 99 -33.82 19.85 3.08
C ALA A 99 -34.55 19.39 1.81
N MET A 100 -33.93 18.53 1.01
CA MET A 100 -34.53 17.97 -0.19
C MET A 100 -35.74 17.09 0.14
N VAL A 101 -35.63 16.20 1.13
CA VAL A 101 -36.74 15.36 1.59
C VAL A 101 -37.91 16.22 2.07
N ASN A 102 -37.65 17.29 2.82
CA ASN A 102 -38.71 18.22 3.28
C ASN A 102 -39.46 18.86 2.10
N VAL A 103 -38.73 19.27 1.06
CA VAL A 103 -39.31 19.88 -0.14
C VAL A 103 -40.13 18.85 -0.94
N TYR A 104 -39.64 17.62 -1.09
CA TYR A 104 -40.36 16.56 -1.82
C TYR A 104 -41.58 16.04 -1.07
N ALA A 105 -41.48 15.89 0.25
CA ALA A 105 -42.58 15.41 1.08
C ALA A 105 -43.64 16.50 1.35
N GLY A 106 -43.27 17.78 1.23
CA GLY A 106 -44.14 18.90 1.59
C GLY A 106 -44.45 18.98 3.09
N GLN A 107 -43.63 18.32 3.92
CA GLN A 107 -43.76 18.26 5.37
C GLN A 107 -42.37 18.40 6.00
N ASP A 108 -42.31 19.01 7.19
CA ASP A 108 -41.06 19.15 7.94
C ASP A 108 -40.65 17.81 8.56
N VAL A 109 -39.72 17.11 7.89
CA VAL A 109 -39.12 15.86 8.38
C VAL A 109 -37.95 16.22 9.32
N THR A 110 -38.27 16.41 10.59
CA THR A 110 -37.29 16.77 11.65
C THR A 110 -36.59 15.55 12.27
N ALA A 111 -37.16 14.35 12.11
CA ALA A 111 -36.61 13.08 12.59
C ALA A 111 -36.37 12.13 11.40
N PRO A 112 -35.34 11.26 11.42
CA PRO A 112 -34.45 10.89 12.53
C PRO A 112 -33.15 11.72 12.61
N GLY A 113 -32.55 11.79 13.81
CA GLY A 113 -31.17 12.26 13.97
C GLY A 113 -30.18 11.22 13.44
N THR A 114 -29.25 11.64 12.58
CA THR A 114 -28.21 10.78 12.01
C THR A 114 -26.93 10.94 12.83
N TYR A 115 -26.26 9.83 13.09
CA TYR A 115 -24.96 9.80 13.75
C TYR A 115 -24.04 8.85 13.00
N ILE A 116 -22.74 9.09 13.10
CA ILE A 116 -21.72 8.29 12.42
C ILE A 116 -20.84 7.65 13.47
N HIS A 117 -20.70 6.34 13.39
CA HIS A 117 -19.74 5.57 14.16
C HIS A 117 -18.88 4.72 13.24
N GLN A 118 -17.59 4.66 13.54
CA GLN A 118 -16.69 3.74 12.88
C GLN A 118 -16.93 2.33 13.41
N PHE A 119 -16.84 1.34 12.53
CA PHE A 119 -16.84 -0.05 12.97
C PHE A 119 -15.59 -0.34 13.81
N PRO A 120 -15.72 -1.01 14.96
CA PRO A 120 -14.57 -1.38 15.77
C PRO A 120 -13.70 -2.37 15.02
N TYR A 121 -12.39 -2.19 15.08
CA TYR A 121 -11.41 -3.11 14.51
C TYR A 121 -10.89 -4.05 15.60
N PRO A 122 -10.73 -5.37 15.34
CA PRO A 122 -10.21 -6.31 16.33
C PRO A 122 -8.78 -5.94 16.76
N CYS A 123 -8.36 -6.40 17.94
CA CYS A 123 -6.98 -6.21 18.40
C CYS A 123 -6.00 -6.80 17.38
N TYR A 124 -5.04 -5.99 16.93
CA TYR A 124 -4.00 -6.41 16.00
C TYR A 124 -2.65 -5.88 16.46
N ILE A 125 -1.58 -6.58 16.07
CA ILE A 125 -0.21 -6.15 16.31
C ILE A 125 0.28 -5.49 15.02
N GLN A 126 0.71 -4.23 15.13
CA GLN A 126 1.29 -3.51 14.00
C GLN A 126 2.80 -3.77 13.95
N ASP A 127 3.21 -4.69 13.09
CA ASP A 127 4.63 -4.97 12.83
C ASP A 127 5.01 -4.54 11.39
N GLN A 128 5.40 -3.27 11.25
CA GLN A 128 5.86 -2.74 9.96
C GLN A 128 7.21 -3.33 9.55
N PHE A 129 8.01 -3.76 10.51
CA PHE A 129 9.35 -4.30 10.25
C PHE A 129 9.26 -5.69 9.62
N LEU A 130 8.37 -6.55 10.13
CA LEU A 130 8.14 -7.88 9.56
C LEU A 130 7.67 -7.81 8.10
N PHE A 131 6.74 -6.89 7.80
CA PHE A 131 6.25 -6.69 6.43
C PHE A 131 7.37 -6.27 5.46
N MET A 132 8.26 -5.37 5.90
CA MET A 132 9.41 -4.95 5.09
C MET A 132 10.43 -6.08 4.93
N ILE A 133 10.74 -6.80 6.01
CA ILE A 133 11.67 -7.93 5.97
C ILE A 133 11.17 -9.04 5.06
N GLU A 134 9.88 -9.36 5.04
CA GLU A 134 9.34 -10.41 4.16
C GLU A 134 9.73 -10.17 2.70
N HIS A 135 9.72 -8.92 2.24
CA HIS A 135 10.03 -8.58 0.86
C HIS A 135 11.54 -8.38 0.62
N VAL A 136 12.28 -7.91 1.62
CA VAL A 136 13.70 -7.57 1.49
C VAL A 136 14.61 -8.77 1.79
N MET A 137 14.18 -9.70 2.62
CA MET A 137 14.98 -10.85 3.08
C MET A 137 15.46 -11.74 1.93
N PRO A 138 14.65 -12.13 0.93
CA PRO A 138 15.14 -12.89 -0.22
C PRO A 138 16.25 -12.18 -0.99
N LEU A 139 16.14 -10.86 -1.16
CA LEU A 139 17.12 -10.04 -1.87
C LEU A 139 18.43 -9.95 -1.08
N CYS A 140 18.36 -9.69 0.23
CA CYS A 140 19.56 -9.66 1.09
C CYS A 140 20.28 -11.02 1.12
N MET A 141 19.51 -12.12 1.18
CA MET A 141 20.08 -13.47 1.15
C MET A 141 20.77 -13.76 -0.18
N ALA A 142 20.13 -13.44 -1.31
CA ALA A 142 20.75 -13.60 -2.63
C ALA A 142 22.08 -12.85 -2.71
N ILE A 143 22.11 -11.57 -2.28
CA ILE A 143 23.33 -10.75 -2.29
C ILE A 143 24.42 -11.34 -1.40
N SER A 144 24.07 -11.88 -0.22
CA SER A 144 25.04 -12.43 0.72
C SER A 144 25.86 -13.60 0.17
N TRP A 145 25.27 -14.42 -0.71
CA TRP A 145 25.93 -15.57 -1.31
C TRP A 145 26.51 -15.31 -2.71
N VAL A 146 26.37 -14.10 -3.26
CA VAL A 146 27.00 -13.74 -4.55
C VAL A 146 28.50 -13.99 -4.51
N TYR A 147 29.17 -13.66 -3.39
CA TYR A 147 30.60 -13.89 -3.24
C TYR A 147 30.95 -15.38 -3.27
N SER A 148 30.20 -16.22 -2.55
CA SER A 148 30.41 -17.68 -2.54
C SER A 148 30.24 -18.28 -3.93
N VAL A 149 29.19 -17.87 -4.66
CA VAL A 149 28.95 -18.30 -6.04
C VAL A 149 30.06 -17.82 -6.97
N ALA A 150 30.49 -16.57 -6.87
CA ALA A 150 31.57 -16.02 -7.69
C ALA A 150 32.88 -16.80 -7.49
N MET A 151 33.23 -17.14 -6.24
CA MET A 151 34.41 -17.94 -5.92
C MET A 151 34.29 -19.37 -6.47
N LEU A 152 33.10 -20.00 -6.39
CA LEU A 152 32.84 -21.31 -6.99
C LEU A 152 33.09 -21.28 -8.50
N VAL A 153 32.47 -20.34 -9.21
CA VAL A 153 32.65 -20.19 -10.66
C VAL A 153 34.11 -19.92 -11.02
N GLN A 154 34.78 -19.03 -10.29
CA GLN A 154 36.20 -18.74 -10.51
C GLN A 154 37.05 -20.00 -10.37
N ASN A 155 36.84 -20.81 -9.35
CA ASN A 155 37.58 -22.05 -9.13
C ASN A 155 37.34 -23.07 -10.25
N VAL A 156 36.09 -23.21 -10.71
CA VAL A 156 35.73 -24.09 -11.82
C VAL A 156 36.36 -23.62 -13.13
N VAL A 157 36.36 -22.32 -13.40
CA VAL A 157 36.99 -21.73 -14.60
C VAL A 157 38.51 -21.87 -14.54
N TYR A 158 39.11 -21.66 -13.38
CA TYR A 158 40.55 -21.82 -13.17
C TYR A 158 41.01 -23.26 -13.41
N GLU A 159 40.25 -24.25 -12.94
CA GLU A 159 40.52 -25.67 -13.20
C GLU A 159 40.43 -25.99 -14.70
N LYS A 160 39.45 -25.41 -15.40
CA LYS A 160 39.27 -25.55 -16.85
C LYS A 160 40.41 -24.88 -17.64
N GLU A 161 40.84 -23.68 -17.25
CA GLU A 161 41.92 -22.94 -17.91
C GLU A 161 43.23 -23.72 -17.88
N LYS A 162 43.56 -24.31 -16.72
CA LYS A 162 44.74 -25.17 -16.56
C LYS A 162 44.59 -26.58 -17.14
N ARG A 163 43.43 -26.90 -17.73
CA ARG A 163 43.07 -28.23 -18.26
C ARG A 163 43.22 -29.37 -17.22
N LEU A 164 43.15 -29.06 -15.93
CA LEU A 164 43.29 -30.05 -14.86
C LEU A 164 42.17 -31.10 -14.93
N LYS A 165 40.97 -30.67 -15.33
CA LYS A 165 39.83 -31.56 -15.58
C LYS A 165 40.12 -32.60 -16.67
N GLU A 166 40.84 -32.23 -17.73
CA GLU A 166 41.20 -33.15 -18.81
C GLU A 166 42.26 -34.16 -18.34
N VAL A 167 43.24 -33.70 -17.56
CA VAL A 167 44.27 -34.56 -16.96
C VAL A 167 43.65 -35.58 -16.00
N MET A 168 42.69 -35.18 -15.17
CA MET A 168 42.01 -36.13 -14.28
C MET A 168 41.13 -37.12 -15.05
N LYS A 169 40.57 -36.71 -16.19
CA LYS A 169 39.84 -37.60 -17.10
C LYS A 169 40.76 -38.63 -17.76
N THR A 170 41.97 -38.27 -18.16
CA THR A 170 42.95 -39.22 -18.71
C THR A 170 43.50 -40.18 -17.65
N MET A 171 43.48 -39.79 -16.37
CA MET A 171 43.74 -40.67 -15.22
C MET A 171 42.60 -41.65 -14.90
N GLY A 172 41.50 -41.64 -15.66
CA GLY A 172 40.38 -42.57 -15.52
C GLY A 172 39.24 -42.09 -14.63
N LEU A 173 39.23 -40.81 -14.22
CA LEU A 173 38.16 -40.26 -13.40
C LEU A 173 36.92 -39.87 -14.23
N ASN A 174 35.74 -40.28 -13.77
CA ASN A 174 34.49 -39.94 -14.43
C ASN A 174 34.13 -38.46 -14.19
N SER A 175 33.58 -37.79 -15.21
CA SER A 175 33.14 -36.40 -15.14
C SER A 175 32.05 -36.17 -14.09
N ALA A 176 31.22 -37.17 -13.79
CA ALA A 176 30.22 -37.10 -12.73
C ALA A 176 30.84 -36.91 -11.34
N VAL A 177 31.98 -37.55 -11.06
CA VAL A 177 32.67 -37.47 -9.77
C VAL A 177 33.21 -36.05 -9.54
N HIS A 178 33.71 -35.41 -10.59
CA HIS A 178 34.14 -34.01 -10.52
C HIS A 178 32.99 -33.06 -10.16
N TRP A 179 31.84 -33.19 -10.82
CA TRP A 179 30.67 -32.36 -10.51
C TRP A 179 30.16 -32.60 -9.09
N LEU A 180 30.15 -33.86 -8.65
CA LEU A 180 29.78 -34.22 -7.28
C LEU A 180 30.78 -33.65 -6.26
N ALA A 181 32.08 -33.65 -6.53
CA ALA A 181 33.09 -33.07 -5.66
C ALA A 181 32.94 -31.55 -5.53
N TRP A 182 32.67 -30.84 -6.64
CA TRP A 182 32.37 -29.41 -6.62
C TRP A 182 31.07 -29.12 -5.85
N PHE A 183 30.05 -29.95 -6.03
CA PHE A 183 28.80 -29.83 -5.30
C PHE A 183 29.01 -30.02 -3.79
N ILE A 184 29.64 -31.11 -3.35
CA ILE A 184 29.84 -31.41 -1.92
C ILE A 184 30.70 -30.34 -1.24
N SER A 185 31.82 -29.95 -1.85
CA SER A 185 32.72 -28.94 -1.26
C SER A 185 32.02 -27.59 -1.09
N SER A 186 31.26 -27.16 -2.10
CA SER A 186 30.51 -25.90 -2.06
C SER A 186 29.30 -25.98 -1.12
N PHE A 187 28.60 -27.12 -1.10
CA PHE A 187 27.46 -27.36 -0.22
C PHE A 187 27.89 -27.28 1.25
N VAL A 188 28.95 -27.98 1.64
CA VAL A 188 29.48 -27.91 3.03
C VAL A 188 29.84 -26.48 3.42
N GLN A 189 30.52 -25.73 2.54
CA GLN A 189 30.89 -24.34 2.81
C GLN A 189 29.64 -23.45 3.01
N MET A 190 28.65 -23.55 2.13
CA MET A 190 27.45 -22.73 2.19
C MET A 190 26.52 -23.13 3.35
N THR A 191 26.40 -24.41 3.66
CA THR A 191 25.65 -24.93 4.83
C THR A 191 26.17 -24.35 6.15
N ILE A 192 27.50 -24.23 6.32
CA ILE A 192 28.08 -23.60 7.52
C ILE A 192 27.60 -22.15 7.64
N THR A 193 27.62 -21.39 6.54
CA THR A 193 27.13 -20.00 6.55
C THR A 193 25.63 -19.90 6.78
N ALA A 194 24.82 -20.81 6.22
CA ALA A 194 23.38 -20.88 6.43
C ALA A 194 23.01 -21.22 7.88
N ALA A 195 23.77 -22.12 8.52
CA ALA A 195 23.59 -22.45 9.93
C ALA A 195 23.87 -21.24 10.84
N ILE A 196 24.96 -20.49 10.58
CA ILE A 196 25.28 -19.25 11.30
C ILE A 196 24.17 -18.22 11.11
N LEU A 197 23.70 -18.02 9.88
CA LEU A 197 22.61 -17.09 9.58
C LEU A 197 21.32 -17.47 10.32
N THR A 198 20.97 -18.75 10.35
CA THR A 198 19.79 -19.25 11.09
C THR A 198 19.91 -18.96 12.59
N ALA A 199 21.09 -19.20 13.17
CA ALA A 199 21.36 -18.92 14.57
C ALA A 199 21.25 -17.42 14.90
N LEU A 200 21.75 -16.55 14.01
CA LEU A 200 21.63 -15.10 14.14
C LEU A 200 20.17 -14.64 14.05
N LEU A 201 19.39 -15.15 13.08
CA LEU A 201 17.97 -14.81 12.93
C LEU A 201 17.14 -15.22 14.16
N LYS A 202 17.44 -16.38 14.76
CA LYS A 202 16.75 -16.83 15.97
C LYS A 202 17.18 -16.04 17.21
N SER A 203 18.48 -15.79 17.37
CA SER A 203 19.03 -15.06 18.52
C SER A 203 18.63 -13.59 18.49
N GLY A 204 18.59 -12.98 17.31
CA GLY A 204 18.18 -11.60 17.08
C GLY A 204 16.67 -11.38 17.20
N ARG A 205 15.87 -12.41 17.52
CA ARG A 205 14.41 -12.33 17.66
C ARG A 205 13.72 -11.67 16.45
N VAL A 206 14.26 -11.89 15.24
CA VAL A 206 13.70 -11.35 13.99
C VAL A 206 12.49 -12.18 13.57
N LEU A 207 12.61 -13.51 13.63
CA LEU A 207 11.55 -14.48 13.32
C LEU A 207 11.20 -15.26 14.59
N THR A 208 10.62 -14.58 15.57
CA THR A 208 10.37 -15.11 16.93
C THR A 208 9.51 -16.37 16.92
N TYR A 209 8.40 -16.32 16.19
CA TYR A 209 7.38 -17.38 16.16
C TYR A 209 7.74 -18.58 15.28
N SER A 210 8.79 -18.47 14.46
CA SER A 210 9.19 -19.54 13.53
C SER A 210 10.06 -20.61 14.21
N ASN A 211 9.88 -21.86 13.76
CA ASN A 211 10.74 -22.97 14.15
C ASN A 211 12.10 -22.86 13.42
N PRO A 212 13.23 -22.81 14.16
CA PRO A 212 14.56 -22.67 13.56
C PRO A 212 14.93 -23.80 12.60
N PHE A 213 14.42 -25.01 12.81
CA PHE A 213 14.68 -26.14 11.91
C PHE A 213 14.06 -25.92 10.52
N ILE A 214 12.84 -25.40 10.46
CA ILE A 214 12.16 -25.10 9.19
C ILE A 214 12.90 -23.98 8.46
N LEU A 215 13.33 -22.95 9.18
CA LEU A 215 14.12 -21.86 8.59
C LEU A 215 15.43 -22.38 7.98
N PHE A 216 16.14 -23.25 8.72
CA PHE A 216 17.35 -23.88 8.22
C PHE A 216 17.09 -24.69 6.94
N LEU A 217 16.04 -25.52 6.92
CA LEU A 217 15.68 -26.29 5.73
C LEU A 217 15.35 -25.42 4.51
N VAL A 218 14.64 -24.31 4.70
CA VAL A 218 14.33 -23.36 3.62
C VAL A 218 15.62 -22.76 3.07
N LEU A 219 16.55 -22.35 3.92
CA LEU A 219 17.85 -21.84 3.49
C LEU A 219 18.68 -22.91 2.77
N GLU A 220 18.65 -24.17 3.24
CA GLU A 220 19.33 -25.29 2.57
C GLU A 220 18.78 -25.54 1.17
N THR A 221 17.45 -25.52 0.98
CA THR A 221 16.88 -25.64 -0.37
C THR A 221 17.31 -24.51 -1.30
N PHE A 222 17.48 -23.30 -0.77
CA PHE A 222 18.00 -22.16 -1.51
C PHE A 222 19.49 -22.32 -1.86
N VAL A 223 20.30 -22.84 -0.93
CA VAL A 223 21.71 -23.15 -1.19
C VAL A 223 21.85 -24.19 -2.29
N ILE A 224 21.09 -25.29 -2.23
CA ILE A 224 21.08 -26.32 -3.28
C ILE A 224 20.73 -25.70 -4.63
N ALA A 225 19.68 -24.89 -4.69
CA ALA A 225 19.28 -24.21 -5.92
C ALA A 225 20.42 -23.34 -6.48
N ASN A 226 21.05 -22.50 -5.66
CA ASN A 226 22.16 -21.64 -6.10
C ASN A 226 23.34 -22.43 -6.66
N ILE A 227 23.74 -23.53 -6.02
CA ILE A 227 24.85 -24.38 -6.49
C ILE A 227 24.48 -25.05 -7.81
N THR A 228 23.23 -25.51 -7.98
CA THR A 228 22.79 -26.16 -9.22
C THR A 228 22.62 -25.20 -10.39
N PHE A 229 22.34 -23.92 -10.14
CA PHE A 229 22.22 -22.88 -11.16
C PHE A 229 23.57 -22.24 -11.54
N SER A 230 24.58 -22.36 -10.68
CA SER A 230 25.94 -21.86 -10.91
C SER A 230 26.76 -22.76 -11.83
#